data_AF-A0A3B6JKK3-F1
#
_entry.id   AF-A0A3B6JKK3-F1
#
_cell.length_a   1.000
_cell.length_b   1.000
_cell.length_c   1.000
_cell.angle_alpha   90.00
_cell.angle_beta   90.00
_cell.angle_gamma   90.00
#
_symmetry.space_group_name_H-M   'P 1'
#
loop_
_entity.id
_entity.type
_entity.pdbx_description
1 polymer ?
#
loop_
_entity_poly.entity_id
_entity_poly.type
_entity_poly.pdbx_seq_one_letter_code
_entity_poly.pdbx_strand_id
1 'polypeptide(L)'
;MTHVTVTTNSSHEVIAGLCKPRPYTPSPWGDFFLNHNPCTQSQYLAMKDMASIKKERVRKIILDAGSSSDLAMKIELVDTLERTGVAYHYGQEIEELLHGMHSEENVFGDNLCVTAMRFYLLRKHGYNISPDVFLKFKDDQGNFASNDVNSLLALYNAPYLRIHGEEMLDDDVTFTKTQLQSMVEHLEPRLAEEVLCTLETPHFRRVERVETRRYIAVYEKKATRDEDILEFAKFDFNILQTLYCEELKALTIWWKDLKSQANPQFARDRIVEVHFWILGVLYEPQYSYPRIMLTKLVLFMSLLDDLYDNYSTTEESNIFTAAMQRWDAHVVEQLPAYLKAIHQHT
;
A
#
# COMPACT_ATOMS: atom_id res chain seq x y z
N MET A 1 15.28 10.65 -72.71
CA MET A 1 14.38 10.03 -71.71
C MET A 1 15.12 10.00 -70.39
N THR A 2 14.92 11.04 -69.59
CA THR A 2 15.51 11.20 -68.27
C THR A 2 14.44 10.83 -67.24
N HIS A 3 14.69 9.76 -66.49
CA HIS A 3 13.85 9.35 -65.38
C HIS A 3 13.97 10.35 -64.24
N VAL A 4 12.84 10.93 -63.83
CA VAL A 4 12.71 11.67 -62.57
C VAL A 4 12.24 10.68 -61.52
N THR A 5 13.13 10.34 -60.60
CA THR A 5 12.83 9.60 -59.38
C THR A 5 12.14 10.55 -58.40
N VAL A 6 10.87 10.30 -58.10
CA VAL A 6 10.14 11.01 -57.04
C VAL A 6 10.57 10.42 -55.70
N THR A 7 11.31 11.20 -54.93
CA THR A 7 11.67 10.91 -53.54
C THR A 7 10.48 11.19 -52.62
N THR A 8 9.83 10.14 -52.13
CA THR A 8 8.84 10.21 -51.04
C THR A 8 9.57 10.25 -49.69
N ASN A 9 9.98 11.43 -49.23
CA ASN A 9 10.65 11.60 -47.94
C ASN A 9 10.07 12.74 -47.08
N SER A 10 8.87 13.25 -47.37
CA SER A 10 8.35 14.49 -46.76
C SER A 10 7.17 14.36 -45.81
N SER A 11 6.54 13.20 -45.64
CA SER A 11 5.33 13.08 -44.80
C SER A 11 5.62 12.88 -43.30
N HIS A 12 6.74 12.24 -42.95
CA HIS A 12 7.09 11.96 -41.54
C HIS A 12 7.62 13.18 -40.77
N GLU A 13 8.38 14.08 -41.42
CA GLU A 13 8.89 15.30 -40.77
C GLU A 13 7.80 16.36 -40.56
N VAL A 14 6.75 16.37 -41.39
CA VAL A 14 5.67 17.37 -41.33
C VAL A 14 4.71 17.11 -40.15
N ILE A 15 4.52 15.85 -39.73
CA ILE A 15 3.61 15.50 -38.62
C ILE A 15 4.29 15.67 -37.25
N ALA A 16 5.60 15.45 -37.15
CA ALA A 16 6.36 15.71 -35.92
C ALA A 16 6.27 17.18 -35.44
N GLY A 17 5.97 18.13 -36.35
CA GLY A 17 5.73 19.54 -36.02
C GLY A 17 4.31 19.88 -35.52
N LEU A 18 3.35 18.95 -35.57
CA LEU A 18 1.95 19.18 -35.20
C LEU A 18 1.63 18.81 -33.74
N CYS A 19 2.33 17.83 -33.16
CA CYS A 19 2.10 17.41 -31.78
C CYS A 19 3.02 18.18 -30.81
N LYS A 20 2.47 19.20 -30.14
CA LYS A 20 3.10 19.82 -28.97
C LYS A 20 2.49 19.22 -27.70
N PRO A 21 3.08 18.17 -27.12
CA PRO A 21 2.56 17.59 -25.89
C PRO A 21 2.56 18.64 -24.78
N ARG A 22 1.59 18.55 -23.87
CA ARG A 22 1.66 19.33 -22.63
C ARG A 22 2.90 18.88 -21.85
N PRO A 23 3.73 19.81 -21.36
CA PRO A 23 4.96 19.44 -20.68
C PRO A 23 4.65 18.79 -19.33
N TYR A 24 5.31 17.67 -19.05
CA TYR A 24 5.31 17.05 -17.73
C TYR A 24 6.52 17.50 -16.93
N THR A 25 6.36 17.57 -15.60
CA THR A 25 7.49 17.84 -14.72
C THR A 25 8.47 16.65 -14.74
N PRO A 26 9.79 16.90 -14.83
CA PRO A 26 10.78 15.84 -14.76
C PRO A 26 10.68 15.01 -13.48
N SER A 27 11.15 13.76 -13.54
CA SER A 27 11.28 12.95 -12.33
C SER A 27 12.18 13.65 -11.31
N PRO A 28 11.75 13.83 -10.05
CA PRO A 28 12.60 14.44 -9.03
C PRO A 28 13.75 13.53 -8.59
N TRP A 29 13.71 12.24 -8.97
CA TRP A 29 14.66 11.23 -8.52
C TRP A 29 15.89 11.09 -9.44
N GLY A 30 15.75 11.43 -10.72
CA GLY A 30 16.80 11.26 -11.72
C GLY A 30 17.48 9.89 -11.61
N ASP A 31 18.79 9.91 -11.32
CA ASP A 31 19.63 8.72 -11.24
C ASP A 31 19.89 8.22 -9.82
N PHE A 32 19.18 8.76 -8.83
CA PHE A 32 19.42 8.50 -7.40
C PHE A 32 19.51 7.00 -7.08
N PHE A 33 18.54 6.20 -7.53
CA PHE A 33 18.47 4.77 -7.22
C PHE A 33 19.47 3.89 -7.97
N LEU A 34 20.25 4.42 -8.92
CA LEU A 34 21.32 3.63 -9.56
C LEU A 34 22.49 3.35 -8.61
N ASN A 35 22.76 4.33 -7.73
CA ASN A 35 23.90 4.31 -6.82
C ASN A 35 23.50 4.34 -5.35
N HIS A 36 22.20 4.52 -5.05
CA HIS A 36 21.71 4.46 -3.68
C HIS A 36 21.84 3.06 -3.12
N ASN A 37 22.44 2.96 -1.94
CA ASN A 37 22.50 1.72 -1.17
C ASN A 37 22.18 2.04 0.30
N PRO A 38 21.08 1.51 0.87
CA PRO A 38 20.69 1.81 2.25
C PRO A 38 21.70 1.35 3.29
N CYS A 39 22.43 0.27 3.02
CA CYS A 39 23.38 -0.33 3.97
C CYS A 39 24.49 -1.11 3.26
N THR A 40 25.63 -1.33 3.94
CA THR A 40 26.68 -2.21 3.42
C THR A 40 26.24 -3.69 3.45
N GLN A 41 26.92 -4.54 2.68
CA GLN A 41 26.67 -5.99 2.71
C GLN A 41 26.83 -6.58 4.12
N SER A 42 27.84 -6.13 4.87
CA SER A 42 28.07 -6.59 6.25
C SER A 42 26.95 -6.16 7.20
N GLN A 43 26.45 -4.92 7.06
CA GLN A 43 25.31 -4.44 7.82
C GLN A 43 24.04 -5.22 7.47
N TYR A 44 23.79 -5.49 6.19
CA TYR A 44 22.64 -6.27 5.73
C TYR A 44 22.62 -7.68 6.31
N LEU A 45 23.77 -8.37 6.27
CA LEU A 45 23.91 -9.71 6.86
C LEU A 45 23.68 -9.68 8.38
N ALA A 46 24.29 -8.72 9.08
CA ALA A 46 24.07 -8.56 10.52
C ALA A 46 22.60 -8.28 10.87
N MET A 47 21.90 -7.44 10.08
CA MET A 47 20.46 -7.21 10.26
C MET A 47 19.66 -8.49 10.06
N LYS A 48 19.98 -9.31 9.05
CA LYS A 48 19.31 -10.60 8.81
C LYS A 48 19.50 -11.59 9.94
N ASP A 49 20.72 -11.69 10.47
CA ASP A 49 21.03 -12.56 11.60
C ASP A 49 20.24 -12.14 12.85
N MET A 50 20.23 -10.85 13.15
CA MET A 50 19.47 -10.31 14.28
C MET A 50 17.95 -10.45 14.08
N ALA A 51 17.45 -10.19 12.87
CA ALA A 51 16.04 -10.38 12.53
C ALA A 51 15.59 -11.83 12.73
N SER A 52 16.43 -12.81 12.34
CA SER A 52 16.15 -14.24 12.54
C SER A 52 15.99 -14.60 14.03
N ILE A 53 16.89 -14.08 14.88
CA ILE A 53 16.82 -14.30 16.33
C ILE A 53 15.55 -13.67 16.91
N LYS A 54 15.26 -12.42 16.53
CA LYS A 54 14.09 -11.68 17.06
C LYS A 54 12.78 -12.28 16.58
N LYS A 55 12.73 -12.72 15.31
CA LYS A 55 11.59 -13.45 14.74
C LYS A 55 11.17 -14.64 15.61
N GLU A 56 12.14 -15.41 16.11
CA GLU A 56 11.86 -16.58 16.95
C GLU A 56 11.42 -16.22 18.38
N ARG A 57 11.93 -15.12 18.93
CA ARG A 57 11.48 -14.61 20.23
C ARG A 57 10.04 -14.12 20.17
N VAL A 58 9.70 -13.39 19.11
CA VAL A 58 8.33 -12.94 18.87
C VAL A 58 7.39 -14.13 18.65
N ARG A 59 7.83 -15.21 17.98
CA ARG A 59 7.02 -16.44 17.89
C ARG A 59 6.69 -16.99 19.28
N LYS A 60 7.65 -17.02 20.22
CA LYS A 60 7.40 -17.48 21.60
C LYS A 60 6.36 -16.61 22.30
N ILE A 61 6.46 -15.29 22.16
CA ILE A 61 5.47 -14.34 22.71
C ILE A 61 4.06 -14.66 22.19
N ILE A 62 3.93 -14.96 20.90
CA ILE A 62 2.64 -15.33 20.28
C ILE A 62 2.11 -16.66 20.86
N LEU A 63 2.95 -17.67 21.00
CA LEU A 63 2.56 -18.98 21.56
C LEU A 63 2.15 -18.88 23.04
N ASP A 64 2.89 -18.08 23.82
CA ASP A 64 2.57 -17.81 25.23
C ASP A 64 1.22 -17.07 25.34
N ALA A 65 0.96 -16.10 24.45
CA ALA A 65 -0.32 -15.42 24.37
C ALA A 65 -1.47 -16.35 23.99
N GLY A 66 -1.23 -17.31 23.09
CA GLY A 66 -2.23 -18.33 22.72
C GLY A 66 -2.66 -19.21 23.89
N SER A 67 -1.77 -19.43 24.86
CA SER A 67 -2.04 -20.20 26.07
C SER A 67 -2.74 -19.39 27.18
N SER A 68 -2.80 -18.07 27.04
CA SER A 68 -3.45 -17.18 28.01
C SER A 68 -4.97 -17.12 27.79
N SER A 69 -5.74 -16.81 28.84
CA SER A 69 -7.16 -16.45 28.73
C SER A 69 -7.39 -14.94 28.59
N ASP A 70 -6.32 -14.12 28.60
CA ASP A 70 -6.42 -12.67 28.50
C ASP A 70 -6.68 -12.23 27.05
N LEU A 71 -7.96 -11.97 26.76
CA LEU A 71 -8.42 -11.52 25.45
C LEU A 71 -7.86 -10.15 25.05
N ALA A 72 -7.73 -9.21 25.99
CA ALA A 72 -7.25 -7.86 25.70
C ALA A 72 -5.77 -7.91 25.28
N MET A 73 -4.96 -8.71 25.96
CA MET A 73 -3.58 -8.95 25.61
C MET A 73 -3.44 -9.60 24.23
N LYS A 74 -4.25 -10.61 23.90
CA LYS A 74 -4.20 -11.25 22.56
C LYS A 74 -4.55 -10.28 21.43
N ILE A 75 -5.58 -9.46 21.63
CA ILE A 75 -6.01 -8.42 20.68
C ILE A 75 -4.89 -7.38 20.49
N GLU A 76 -4.32 -6.87 21.59
CA GLU A 76 -3.23 -5.90 21.53
C GLU A 76 -2.00 -6.47 20.81
N LEU A 77 -1.69 -7.75 21.03
CA LEU A 77 -0.58 -8.43 20.36
C LEU A 77 -0.81 -8.52 18.84
N VAL A 78 -1.98 -9.00 18.39
CA VAL A 78 -2.29 -9.11 16.96
C VAL A 78 -2.28 -7.74 16.30
N ASP A 79 -2.95 -6.73 16.87
CA ASP A 79 -2.93 -5.36 16.36
C ASP A 79 -1.50 -4.81 16.27
N THR A 80 -0.68 -5.04 17.30
CA THR A 80 0.72 -4.59 17.30
C THR A 80 1.53 -5.26 16.20
N LEU A 81 1.40 -6.57 15.99
CA LEU A 81 2.14 -7.30 14.95
C LEU A 81 1.75 -6.83 13.54
N GLU A 82 0.47 -6.55 13.32
CA GLU A 82 -0.02 -6.02 12.04
C GLU A 82 0.47 -4.60 11.79
N ARG A 83 0.30 -3.71 12.77
CA ARG A 83 0.66 -2.30 12.62
C ARG A 83 2.17 -2.09 12.56
N THR A 84 2.97 -2.93 13.24
CA THR A 84 4.44 -2.93 13.09
C THR A 84 4.89 -3.63 11.81
N GLY A 85 3.98 -4.26 11.07
CA GLY A 85 4.21 -4.76 9.73
C GLY A 85 4.95 -6.08 9.65
N VAL A 86 5.01 -6.84 10.75
CA VAL A 86 5.69 -8.15 10.84
C VAL A 86 4.73 -9.33 10.88
N ALA A 87 3.41 -9.08 10.92
CA ALA A 87 2.37 -10.12 10.96
C ALA A 87 2.51 -11.17 9.84
N TYR A 88 2.97 -10.79 8.65
CA TYR A 88 3.14 -11.71 7.51
C TYR A 88 4.11 -12.87 7.79
N HIS A 89 4.92 -12.79 8.85
CA HIS A 89 5.81 -13.87 9.30
C HIS A 89 5.13 -14.94 10.15
N TYR A 90 3.91 -14.68 10.62
CA TYR A 90 3.19 -15.45 11.64
C TYR A 90 1.74 -15.75 11.24
N GLY A 91 1.46 -15.89 9.95
CA GLY A 91 0.10 -16.01 9.43
C GLY A 91 -0.71 -17.14 10.11
N GLN A 92 -0.09 -18.31 10.31
CA GLN A 92 -0.75 -19.43 10.97
C GLN A 92 -1.02 -19.13 12.45
N GLU A 93 -0.02 -18.65 13.19
CA GLU A 93 -0.17 -18.39 14.61
C GLU A 93 -1.20 -17.27 14.89
N ILE A 94 -1.26 -16.25 14.02
CA ILE A 94 -2.27 -15.18 14.09
C ILE A 94 -3.66 -15.73 13.77
N GLU A 95 -3.80 -16.60 12.76
CA GLU A 95 -5.07 -17.25 12.43
C GLU A 95 -5.61 -18.08 13.60
N GLU A 96 -4.75 -18.83 14.27
CA GLU A 96 -5.10 -19.61 15.47
C GLU A 96 -5.58 -18.71 16.63
N LEU A 97 -4.90 -17.58 16.87
CA LEU A 97 -5.33 -16.59 17.86
C LEU A 97 -6.71 -16.00 17.52
N LEU A 98 -6.91 -15.59 16.26
CA LEU A 98 -8.18 -15.04 15.79
C LEU A 98 -9.32 -16.06 15.89
N HIS A 99 -9.06 -17.32 15.54
CA HIS A 99 -10.04 -18.39 15.67
C HIS A 99 -10.48 -18.61 17.13
N GLY A 100 -9.53 -18.56 18.07
CA GLY A 100 -9.81 -18.57 19.51
C GLY A 100 -10.66 -17.38 19.92
N MET A 101 -10.28 -16.16 19.50
CA MET A 101 -11.06 -14.94 19.77
C MET A 101 -12.47 -15.01 19.18
N HIS A 102 -12.68 -15.66 18.04
CA HIS A 102 -14.01 -15.82 17.45
C HIS A 102 -14.86 -16.76 18.28
N SER A 103 -14.34 -17.95 18.61
CA SER A 103 -15.05 -19.03 19.28
C SER A 103 -15.51 -18.69 20.70
N GLU A 104 -14.88 -17.72 21.35
CA GLU A 104 -15.27 -17.16 22.65
C GLU A 104 -16.46 -16.17 22.53
N GLU A 105 -17.49 -16.47 21.73
CA GLU A 105 -18.65 -15.58 21.47
C GLU A 105 -19.37 -15.13 22.75
N ASN A 106 -19.33 -15.94 23.82
CA ASN A 106 -19.96 -15.65 25.11
C ASN A 106 -19.16 -14.69 26.00
N VAL A 107 -18.00 -14.20 25.56
CA VAL A 107 -17.10 -13.31 26.34
C VAL A 107 -16.96 -11.94 25.67
N PHE A 108 -18.06 -11.32 25.23
CA PHE A 108 -18.04 -9.87 25.07
C PHE A 108 -18.03 -9.25 26.46
N GLY A 109 -16.84 -8.97 26.99
CA GLY A 109 -16.68 -8.27 28.27
C GLY A 109 -17.25 -6.84 28.22
N ASP A 110 -17.36 -6.18 29.36
CA ASP A 110 -17.99 -4.85 29.48
C ASP A 110 -17.05 -3.70 29.07
N ASN A 111 -16.07 -3.99 28.22
CA ASN A 111 -15.11 -3.01 27.72
C ASN A 111 -15.36 -2.72 26.23
N LEU A 112 -15.74 -1.47 25.95
CA LEU A 112 -16.04 -0.98 24.60
C LEU A 112 -14.80 -1.06 23.69
N CYS A 113 -13.63 -0.66 24.18
CA CYS A 113 -12.38 -0.71 23.41
C CYS A 113 -12.05 -2.14 22.96
N VAL A 114 -12.09 -3.10 23.90
CA VAL A 114 -11.84 -4.52 23.62
C VAL A 114 -12.86 -5.07 22.62
N THR A 115 -14.15 -4.73 22.79
CA THR A 115 -15.20 -5.19 21.87
C THR A 115 -15.01 -4.62 20.46
N ALA A 116 -14.72 -3.33 20.35
CA ALA A 116 -14.50 -2.67 19.06
C ALA A 116 -13.24 -3.20 18.36
N MET A 117 -12.13 -3.38 19.07
CA MET A 117 -10.91 -3.96 18.50
C MET A 117 -11.10 -5.43 18.09
N ARG A 118 -11.80 -6.23 18.90
CA ARG A 118 -12.14 -7.62 18.56
C ARG A 118 -12.97 -7.68 17.28
N PHE A 119 -14.03 -6.86 17.19
CA PHE A 119 -14.85 -6.75 15.98
C PHE A 119 -13.99 -6.36 14.77
N TYR A 120 -13.16 -5.32 14.92
CA TYR A 120 -12.28 -4.83 13.86
C TYR A 120 -11.33 -5.93 13.34
N LEU A 121 -10.58 -6.59 14.21
CA LEU A 121 -9.63 -7.62 13.81
C LEU A 121 -10.35 -8.81 13.16
N LEU A 122 -11.43 -9.31 13.78
CA LEU A 122 -12.13 -10.48 13.26
C LEU A 122 -12.76 -10.20 11.88
N ARG A 123 -13.40 -9.04 11.70
CA ARG A 123 -13.94 -8.63 10.39
C ARG A 123 -12.85 -8.39 9.35
N LYS A 124 -11.71 -7.76 9.74
CA LYS A 124 -10.56 -7.57 8.84
C LYS A 124 -10.04 -8.90 8.28
N HIS A 125 -10.11 -9.97 9.09
CA HIS A 125 -9.70 -11.32 8.72
C HIS A 125 -10.84 -12.20 8.16
N GLY A 126 -12.00 -11.62 7.85
CA GLY A 126 -13.10 -12.32 7.17
C GLY A 126 -14.03 -13.13 8.08
N TYR A 127 -13.89 -13.03 9.40
CA TYR A 127 -14.86 -13.61 10.32
C TYR A 127 -16.14 -12.76 10.35
N ASN A 128 -17.29 -13.43 10.31
CA ASN A 128 -18.58 -12.76 10.38
C ASN A 128 -19.06 -12.59 11.82
N ILE A 129 -18.96 -11.38 12.35
CA ILE A 129 -19.43 -11.03 13.70
C ILE A 129 -20.56 -10.03 13.62
N SER A 130 -21.69 -10.28 14.29
CA SER A 130 -22.81 -9.34 14.29
C SER A 130 -22.41 -8.00 14.91
N PRO A 131 -22.76 -6.85 14.30
CA PRO A 131 -22.59 -5.54 14.90
C PRO A 131 -23.48 -5.31 16.13
N ASP A 132 -24.41 -6.23 16.42
CA ASP A 132 -25.22 -6.22 17.66
C ASP A 132 -24.39 -6.25 18.94
N VAL A 133 -23.13 -6.67 18.86
CA VAL A 133 -22.16 -6.61 19.97
C VAL A 133 -21.99 -5.20 20.54
N PHE A 134 -22.33 -4.16 19.76
CA PHE A 134 -22.28 -2.77 20.17
C PHE A 134 -23.53 -2.29 20.92
N LEU A 135 -24.67 -2.98 20.79
CA LEU A 135 -25.95 -2.52 21.34
C LEU A 135 -25.91 -2.34 22.86
N LYS A 136 -25.19 -3.20 23.57
CA LYS A 136 -25.06 -3.12 25.03
C LYS A 136 -24.30 -1.90 25.54
N PHE A 137 -23.59 -1.18 24.65
CA PHE A 137 -22.85 0.03 25.00
C PHE A 137 -23.60 1.31 24.66
N LYS A 138 -24.80 1.18 24.07
CA LYS A 138 -25.66 2.30 23.70
C LYS A 138 -26.63 2.63 24.85
N ASP A 139 -26.87 3.91 25.06
CA ASP A 139 -27.92 4.40 25.95
C ASP A 139 -29.31 4.38 25.26
N ASP A 140 -30.35 4.79 25.98
CA ASP A 140 -31.73 4.84 25.46
C ASP A 140 -31.90 5.79 24.25
N GLN A 141 -30.94 6.69 24.02
CA GLN A 141 -30.90 7.59 22.86
C GLN A 141 -30.04 7.03 21.72
N GLY A 142 -29.43 5.85 21.89
CA GLY A 142 -28.56 5.20 20.91
C GLY A 142 -27.10 5.66 20.95
N ASN A 143 -26.70 6.47 21.93
CA ASN A 143 -25.35 7.02 22.02
C ASN A 143 -24.42 6.13 22.87
N PHE A 144 -23.12 6.15 22.57
CA PHE A 144 -22.13 5.44 23.38
C PHE A 144 -21.71 6.26 24.60
N ALA A 145 -21.81 5.68 25.78
CA ALA A 145 -21.34 6.30 27.02
C ALA A 145 -19.83 6.07 27.23
N SER A 146 -18.97 6.72 26.43
CA SER A 146 -17.51 6.66 26.63
C SER A 146 -16.82 8.01 26.37
N ASN A 147 -15.97 8.41 27.31
CA ASN A 147 -15.07 9.56 27.19
C ASN A 147 -13.59 9.12 27.01
N ASP A 148 -13.34 7.82 26.85
CA ASP A 148 -11.99 7.30 26.64
C ASP A 148 -11.62 7.37 25.15
N VAL A 149 -10.59 8.14 24.83
CA VAL A 149 -10.15 8.40 23.45
C VAL A 149 -9.79 7.09 22.74
N ASN A 150 -9.16 6.14 23.42
CA ASN A 150 -8.76 4.87 22.80
C ASN A 150 -9.99 4.04 22.42
N SER A 151 -10.98 3.97 23.31
CA SER A 151 -12.28 3.34 23.05
C SER A 151 -12.98 3.99 21.86
N LEU A 152 -12.99 5.32 21.78
CA LEU A 152 -13.59 6.05 20.67
C LEU A 152 -12.83 5.86 19.35
N LEU A 153 -11.50 5.78 19.37
CA LEU A 153 -10.69 5.45 18.19
C LEU A 153 -10.95 4.02 17.70
N ALA A 154 -11.02 3.04 18.61
CA ALA A 154 -11.36 1.67 18.26
C ALA A 154 -12.77 1.58 17.66
N LEU A 155 -13.74 2.24 18.30
CA LEU A 155 -15.12 2.29 17.84
C LEU A 155 -15.28 3.07 16.53
N TYR A 156 -14.47 4.10 16.27
CA TYR A 156 -14.48 4.80 14.98
C TYR A 156 -13.98 3.90 13.85
N ASN A 157 -12.93 3.10 14.09
CA ASN A 157 -12.33 2.25 13.06
C ASN A 157 -13.15 1.00 12.73
N ALA A 158 -13.81 0.39 13.72
CA ALA A 158 -14.56 -0.86 13.56
C ALA A 158 -15.66 -0.80 12.46
N PRO A 159 -16.56 0.20 12.43
CA PRO A 159 -17.58 0.38 11.41
C PRO A 159 -17.09 0.47 9.96
N TYR A 160 -15.82 0.82 9.73
CA TYR A 160 -15.29 0.89 8.36
C TYR A 160 -15.11 -0.48 7.70
N LEU A 161 -15.38 -1.58 8.43
CA LEU A 161 -15.46 -2.96 7.95
C LEU A 161 -16.90 -3.46 7.76
N ARG A 162 -17.89 -2.56 7.80
CA ARG A 162 -19.30 -2.91 7.61
C ARG A 162 -19.57 -3.55 6.25
N ILE A 163 -20.60 -4.40 6.22
CA ILE A 163 -21.16 -4.97 4.99
C ILE A 163 -22.56 -4.42 4.71
N HIS A 164 -23.14 -4.79 3.57
CA HIS A 164 -24.49 -4.38 3.20
C HIS A 164 -25.53 -4.84 4.23
N GLY A 165 -26.44 -3.93 4.61
CA GLY A 165 -27.48 -4.17 5.62
C GLY A 165 -27.10 -3.75 7.04
N GLU A 166 -25.89 -3.23 7.27
CA GLU A 166 -25.41 -2.78 8.60
C GLU A 166 -25.41 -1.25 8.70
N GLU A 167 -26.50 -0.60 8.31
CA GLU A 167 -26.62 0.87 8.28
C GLU A 167 -26.51 1.50 9.66
N MET A 168 -26.84 0.75 10.73
CA MET A 168 -26.69 1.20 12.12
C MET A 168 -25.24 1.59 12.49
N LEU A 169 -24.24 1.08 11.76
CA LEU A 169 -22.83 1.43 11.98
C LEU A 169 -22.48 2.82 11.41
N ASP A 170 -23.29 3.40 10.52
CA ASP A 170 -23.08 4.77 10.02
C ASP A 170 -23.33 5.82 11.11
N ASP A 171 -24.34 5.58 11.95
CA ASP A 171 -24.62 6.43 13.12
C ASP A 171 -23.47 6.37 14.12
N ASP A 172 -22.87 5.18 14.30
CA ASP A 172 -21.72 4.98 15.18
C ASP A 172 -20.48 5.75 14.71
N VAL A 173 -20.21 5.75 13.39
CA VAL A 173 -19.14 6.57 12.80
C VAL A 173 -19.42 8.06 13.01
N THR A 174 -20.65 8.49 12.77
CA THR A 174 -21.03 9.90 12.89
C THR A 174 -20.86 10.39 14.33
N PHE A 175 -21.39 9.62 15.29
CA PHE A 175 -21.25 9.90 16.72
C PHE A 175 -19.78 9.95 17.16
N THR A 176 -19.01 8.90 16.88
CA THR A 176 -17.60 8.81 17.31
C THR A 176 -16.74 9.89 16.67
N LYS A 177 -16.99 10.22 15.40
CA LYS A 177 -16.32 11.33 14.71
C LYS A 177 -16.53 12.64 15.44
N THR A 178 -17.77 12.98 15.79
CA THR A 178 -18.08 14.23 16.51
C THR A 178 -17.41 14.27 17.89
N GLN A 179 -17.45 13.16 18.63
CA GLN A 179 -16.77 13.09 19.94
C GLN A 179 -15.26 13.28 19.79
N LEU A 180 -14.61 12.52 18.90
CA LEU A 180 -13.18 12.63 18.65
C LEU A 180 -12.78 14.07 18.24
N GLN A 181 -13.53 14.70 17.33
CA GLN A 181 -13.30 16.09 16.92
C GLN A 181 -13.38 17.08 18.09
N SER A 182 -14.36 16.89 18.99
CA SER A 182 -14.52 17.76 20.17
C SER A 182 -13.38 17.62 21.18
N MET A 183 -12.69 16.47 21.21
CA MET A 183 -11.63 16.20 22.17
C MET A 183 -10.26 16.71 21.70
N VAL A 184 -10.01 16.82 20.39
CA VAL A 184 -8.68 17.08 19.80
C VAL A 184 -7.90 18.21 20.50
N GLU A 185 -8.56 19.33 20.79
CA GLU A 185 -7.91 20.51 21.39
C GLU A 185 -7.43 20.29 22.84
N HIS A 186 -7.92 19.24 23.51
CA HIS A 186 -7.62 18.92 24.91
C HIS A 186 -6.72 17.70 25.07
N LEU A 187 -6.28 17.09 23.98
CA LEU A 187 -5.43 15.90 24.01
C LEU A 187 -3.95 16.26 24.03
N GLU A 188 -3.16 15.37 24.63
CA GLU A 188 -1.70 15.36 24.46
C GLU A 188 -1.35 15.38 22.96
N PRO A 189 -0.35 16.17 22.50
CA PRO A 189 -0.12 16.43 21.08
C PRO A 189 -0.03 15.18 20.19
N ARG A 190 0.59 14.10 20.69
CA ARG A 190 0.72 12.84 19.94
C ARG A 190 -0.61 12.11 19.79
N LEU A 191 -1.45 12.15 20.82
CA LEU A 191 -2.76 11.52 20.77
C LEU A 191 -3.70 12.34 19.88
N ALA A 192 -3.60 13.68 19.92
CA ALA A 192 -4.28 14.57 18.98
C ALA A 192 -3.89 14.26 17.52
N GLU A 193 -2.59 14.05 17.24
CA GLU A 193 -2.10 13.66 15.91
C GLU A 193 -2.66 12.30 15.46
N GLU A 194 -2.74 11.30 16.36
CA GLU A 194 -3.34 10.00 16.04
C GLU A 194 -4.84 10.13 15.72
N VAL A 195 -5.55 10.96 16.48
CA VAL A 195 -6.97 11.25 16.24
C VAL A 195 -7.16 11.93 14.88
N LEU A 196 -6.39 12.98 14.58
CA LEU A 196 -6.48 13.69 13.31
C LEU A 196 -6.15 12.77 12.11
N CYS A 197 -5.08 11.98 12.20
CA CYS A 197 -4.75 10.96 11.19
C CYS A 197 -5.91 9.99 10.95
N THR A 198 -6.61 9.59 12.03
CA THR A 198 -7.73 8.63 11.98
C THR A 198 -8.98 9.22 11.38
N LEU A 199 -9.28 10.47 11.71
CA LEU A 199 -10.39 11.20 11.14
C LEU A 199 -10.18 11.54 9.65
N GLU A 200 -8.94 11.76 9.23
CA GLU A 200 -8.59 11.95 7.81
C GLU A 200 -8.73 10.65 7.01
N THR A 201 -8.08 9.58 7.48
CA THR A 201 -8.16 8.25 6.85
C THR A 201 -8.29 7.17 7.92
N PRO A 202 -9.42 6.45 7.97
CA PRO A 202 -9.63 5.33 8.90
C PRO A 202 -8.55 4.26 8.71
N HIS A 203 -8.19 3.58 9.80
CA HIS A 203 -7.05 2.67 9.84
C HIS A 203 -7.08 1.62 8.72
N PHE A 204 -8.24 0.98 8.50
CA PHE A 204 -8.42 -0.03 7.45
C PHE A 204 -8.15 0.46 6.02
N ARG A 205 -8.25 1.77 5.77
CA ARG A 205 -8.06 2.38 4.44
C ARG A 205 -6.65 2.92 4.23
N ARG A 206 -5.77 2.85 5.23
CA ARG A 206 -4.40 3.34 5.10
C ARG A 206 -3.53 2.30 4.41
N VAL A 207 -2.62 2.78 3.56
CA VAL A 207 -1.62 1.92 2.91
C VAL A 207 -0.70 1.33 3.98
N GLU A 208 -0.67 -0.01 4.05
CA GLU A 208 -0.11 -0.72 5.21
C GLU A 208 1.36 -0.38 5.46
N ARG A 209 2.21 -0.37 4.42
CA ARG A 209 3.64 -0.01 4.57
C ARG A 209 3.87 1.44 5.01
N VAL A 210 3.02 2.37 4.59
CA VAL A 210 3.10 3.78 5.01
C VAL A 210 2.73 3.91 6.48
N GLU A 211 1.64 3.25 6.88
CA GLU A 211 1.20 3.20 8.28
C GLU A 211 2.24 2.49 9.16
N THR A 212 2.84 1.38 8.71
CA THR A 212 3.93 0.70 9.43
C THR A 212 5.09 1.63 9.72
N ARG A 213 5.57 2.38 8.72
CA ARG A 213 6.68 3.32 8.89
C ARG A 213 6.39 4.38 9.96
N ARG A 214 5.13 4.85 10.04
CA ARG A 214 4.65 5.80 11.03
C ARG A 214 4.51 5.14 12.41
N TYR A 215 3.87 3.97 12.46
CA TYR A 215 3.53 3.28 13.69
C TYR A 215 4.74 2.75 14.46
N ILE A 216 5.81 2.29 13.78
CA ILE A 216 7.05 1.88 14.46
C ILE A 216 7.56 2.98 15.40
N ALA A 217 7.51 4.25 14.98
CA ALA A 217 7.94 5.40 15.79
C ALA A 217 6.96 5.74 16.93
N VAL A 218 5.68 5.38 16.81
CA VAL A 218 4.68 5.48 17.87
C VAL A 218 4.91 4.37 18.90
N TYR A 219 5.06 3.13 18.44
CA TYR A 219 5.28 1.94 19.26
C TYR A 219 6.58 2.04 20.08
N GLU A 220 7.65 2.58 19.49
CA GLU A 220 8.92 2.86 20.19
C GLU A 220 8.73 3.72 21.44
N LYS A 221 7.71 4.59 21.47
CA LYS A 221 7.45 5.49 22.60
C LYS A 221 6.40 4.95 23.56
N LYS A 222 5.78 3.81 23.26
CA LYS A 222 4.77 3.17 24.11
C LYS A 222 5.44 2.60 25.35
N ALA A 223 4.84 2.83 26.52
CA ALA A 223 5.38 2.36 27.80
C ALA A 223 5.30 0.84 27.96
N THR A 224 4.29 0.20 27.35
CA THR A 224 4.05 -1.25 27.39
C THR A 224 4.66 -1.99 26.20
N ARG A 225 5.56 -1.35 25.43
CA ARG A 225 6.14 -2.00 24.26
C ARG A 225 6.97 -3.22 24.65
N ASP A 226 6.87 -4.24 23.82
CA ASP A 226 7.81 -5.36 23.78
C ASP A 226 9.03 -4.99 22.90
N GLU A 227 10.22 -5.11 23.47
CA GLU A 227 11.47 -4.77 22.80
C GLU A 227 11.86 -5.77 21.69
N ASP A 228 11.51 -7.06 21.83
CA ASP A 228 11.78 -8.04 20.78
C ASP A 228 10.91 -7.76 19.55
N ILE A 229 9.64 -7.37 19.72
CA ILE A 229 8.76 -6.93 18.62
C ILE A 229 9.30 -5.65 17.97
N LEU A 230 9.68 -4.63 18.76
CA LEU A 230 10.16 -3.35 18.23
C LEU A 230 11.44 -3.54 17.39
N GLU A 231 12.41 -4.27 17.94
CA GLU A 231 13.67 -4.53 17.24
C GLU A 231 13.42 -5.37 15.98
N PHE A 232 12.56 -6.38 16.05
CA PHE A 232 12.22 -7.17 14.87
C PHE A 232 11.63 -6.30 13.76
N ALA A 233 10.63 -5.46 14.09
CA ALA A 233 10.00 -4.56 13.14
C ALA A 233 10.99 -3.59 12.48
N LYS A 234 11.94 -3.04 13.25
CA LYS A 234 12.99 -2.17 12.70
C LYS A 234 13.92 -2.91 11.74
N PHE A 235 14.38 -4.11 12.10
CA PHE A 235 15.24 -4.89 11.22
C PHE A 235 14.51 -5.33 9.95
N ASP A 236 13.29 -5.86 10.10
CA ASP A 236 12.47 -6.32 8.97
C ASP A 236 12.18 -5.19 7.98
N PHE A 237 11.74 -4.03 8.48
CA PHE A 237 11.49 -2.85 7.66
C PHE A 237 12.72 -2.41 6.86
N ASN A 238 13.90 -2.39 7.49
CA ASN A 238 15.14 -2.00 6.82
C ASN A 238 15.63 -3.06 5.82
N ILE A 239 15.47 -4.35 6.12
CA ILE A 239 15.79 -5.44 5.19
C ILE A 239 14.92 -5.33 3.93
N LEU A 240 13.63 -5.08 4.09
CA LEU A 240 12.70 -4.85 2.99
C LEU A 240 13.02 -3.57 2.22
N GLN A 241 13.40 -2.48 2.90
CA GLN A 241 13.83 -1.25 2.24
C GLN A 241 15.06 -1.48 1.34
N THR A 242 16.02 -2.30 1.77
CA THR A 242 17.15 -2.69 0.91
C THR A 242 16.68 -3.45 -0.33
N LEU A 243 15.76 -4.41 -0.16
CA LEU A 243 15.15 -5.14 -1.28
C LEU A 243 14.46 -4.18 -2.27
N TYR A 244 13.65 -3.24 -1.79
CA TYR A 244 12.96 -2.28 -2.66
C TYR A 244 13.93 -1.35 -3.40
N CYS A 245 15.07 -1.00 -2.79
CA CYS A 245 16.11 -0.22 -3.48
C CYS A 245 16.79 -1.03 -4.59
N GLU A 246 17.00 -2.33 -4.39
CA GLU A 246 17.50 -3.23 -5.44
C GLU A 246 16.49 -3.36 -6.59
N GLU A 247 15.20 -3.50 -6.27
CA GLU A 247 14.11 -3.50 -7.24
C GLU A 247 14.09 -2.20 -8.05
N LEU A 248 14.13 -1.04 -7.38
CA LEU A 248 14.18 0.28 -8.01
C LEU A 248 15.41 0.49 -8.89
N LYS A 249 16.58 -0.02 -8.48
CA LYS A 249 17.79 0.02 -9.31
C LYS A 249 17.59 -0.74 -10.61
N ALA A 250 17.10 -1.98 -10.54
CA ALA A 250 16.84 -2.81 -11.71
C ALA A 250 15.79 -2.16 -12.63
N LEU A 251 14.72 -1.62 -12.05
CA LEU A 251 13.67 -0.88 -12.73
C LEU A 251 14.21 0.38 -13.44
N THR A 252 15.06 1.15 -12.77
CA THR A 252 15.67 2.37 -13.34
C THR A 252 16.57 2.04 -14.53
N ILE A 253 17.37 0.98 -14.45
CA ILE A 253 18.21 0.51 -15.57
C ILE A 253 17.33 0.12 -16.77
N TRP A 254 16.30 -0.69 -16.52
CA TRP A 254 15.36 -1.11 -17.56
C TRP A 254 14.64 0.08 -18.22
N TRP A 255 14.18 1.04 -17.43
CA TRP A 255 13.46 2.20 -17.93
C TRP A 255 14.35 3.12 -18.77
N LYS A 256 15.61 3.29 -18.37
CA LYS A 256 16.59 4.02 -19.18
C LYS A 256 16.85 3.37 -20.53
N ASP A 257 16.95 2.04 -20.56
CA ASP A 257 17.11 1.29 -21.81
C ASP A 257 15.89 1.48 -22.73
N LEU A 258 14.68 1.37 -22.19
CA LEU A 258 13.46 1.64 -22.96
C LEU A 258 13.42 3.09 -23.49
N LYS A 259 13.74 4.08 -22.64
CA LYS A 259 13.75 5.49 -23.06
C LYS A 259 14.80 5.78 -24.14
N SER A 260 15.94 5.10 -24.13
CA SER A 260 16.97 5.30 -25.15
C SER A 260 16.53 4.77 -26.52
N GLN A 261 15.73 3.70 -26.55
CA GLN A 261 15.24 3.07 -27.77
C GLN A 261 13.98 3.76 -28.32
N ALA A 262 13.02 4.12 -27.44
CA ALA A 262 11.72 4.65 -27.84
C ALA A 262 11.61 6.18 -27.81
N ASN A 263 12.51 6.87 -27.09
CA ASN A 263 12.49 8.33 -26.86
C ASN A 263 11.08 8.92 -26.57
N PRO A 264 10.36 8.43 -25.55
CA PRO A 264 8.98 8.85 -25.28
C PRO A 264 8.93 10.19 -24.54
N GLN A 265 9.33 11.29 -25.19
CA GLN A 265 9.41 12.63 -24.57
C GLN A 265 8.04 13.17 -24.13
N PHE A 266 6.96 12.62 -24.68
CA PHE A 266 5.60 13.00 -24.35
C PHE A 266 5.08 12.39 -23.04
N ALA A 267 5.76 11.37 -22.51
CA ALA A 267 5.27 10.57 -21.39
C ALA A 267 5.85 11.03 -20.05
N ARG A 268 5.07 10.83 -18.98
CA ARG A 268 5.49 11.07 -17.60
C ARG A 268 6.61 10.10 -17.22
N ASP A 269 7.62 10.63 -16.55
CA ASP A 269 8.70 9.83 -15.96
C ASP A 269 8.44 9.63 -14.47
N ARG A 270 7.79 8.51 -14.12
CA ARG A 270 7.24 8.25 -12.77
C ARG A 270 7.53 6.86 -12.23
N ILE A 271 8.67 6.28 -12.59
CA ILE A 271 9.03 4.90 -12.20
C ILE A 271 9.07 4.67 -10.69
N VAL A 272 9.58 5.64 -9.93
CA VAL A 272 9.67 5.54 -8.47
C VAL A 272 8.29 5.62 -7.84
N GLU A 273 7.45 6.54 -8.32
CA GLU A 273 6.08 6.72 -7.84
C GLU A 273 5.21 5.50 -8.15
N VAL A 274 5.34 4.92 -9.36
CA VAL A 274 4.63 3.69 -9.73
C VAL A 274 5.10 2.53 -8.87
N HIS A 275 6.42 2.37 -8.67
CA HIS A 275 6.91 1.31 -7.79
C HIS A 275 6.41 1.48 -6.35
N PHE A 276 6.42 2.71 -5.83
CA PHE A 276 5.85 3.04 -4.52
C PHE A 276 4.37 2.67 -4.43
N TRP A 277 3.60 2.90 -5.49
CA TRP A 277 2.21 2.49 -5.55
C TRP A 277 2.05 0.95 -5.49
N ILE A 278 2.90 0.21 -6.21
CA ILE A 278 2.92 -1.26 -6.18
C ILE A 278 3.31 -1.82 -4.80
N LEU A 279 4.19 -1.14 -4.05
CA LEU A 279 4.48 -1.51 -2.65
C LEU A 279 3.23 -1.43 -1.75
N GLY A 280 2.25 -0.60 -2.10
CA GLY A 280 0.97 -0.55 -1.40
C GLY A 280 0.05 -1.75 -1.69
N VAL A 281 0.30 -2.50 -2.76
CA VAL A 281 -0.50 -3.68 -3.14
C VAL A 281 0.10 -4.96 -2.57
N LEU A 282 1.43 -5.13 -2.66
CA LEU A 282 2.15 -6.33 -2.21
C LEU A 282 3.58 -5.97 -1.81
N TYR A 283 3.90 -6.04 -0.52
CA TYR A 283 5.18 -5.56 0.02
C TYR A 283 6.10 -6.69 0.50
N GLU A 284 5.55 -7.88 0.72
CA GLU A 284 6.25 -9.01 1.31
C GLU A 284 7.39 -9.49 0.39
N PRO A 285 8.50 -10.03 0.94
CA PRO A 285 9.71 -10.27 0.17
C PRO A 285 9.53 -11.32 -0.94
N GLN A 286 8.64 -12.31 -0.74
CA GLN A 286 8.32 -13.33 -1.75
C GLN A 286 7.72 -12.74 -3.04
N TYR A 287 7.18 -11.53 -2.99
CA TYR A 287 6.56 -10.87 -4.13
C TYR A 287 7.49 -9.91 -4.88
N SER A 288 8.81 -9.99 -4.66
CA SER A 288 9.80 -9.12 -5.34
C SER A 288 9.67 -9.13 -6.86
N TYR A 289 9.69 -10.33 -7.48
CA TYR A 289 9.54 -10.44 -8.93
C TYR A 289 8.16 -9.94 -9.41
N PRO A 290 7.02 -10.34 -8.80
CA PRO A 290 5.72 -9.74 -9.09
C PRO A 290 5.69 -8.21 -9.00
N ARG A 291 6.31 -7.58 -7.99
CA ARG A 291 6.39 -6.12 -7.88
C ARG A 291 7.10 -5.49 -9.05
N ILE A 292 8.26 -6.04 -9.45
CA ILE A 292 9.01 -5.54 -10.60
C ILE A 292 8.14 -5.65 -11.87
N MET A 293 7.51 -6.80 -12.12
CA MET A 293 6.67 -7.00 -13.29
C MET A 293 5.44 -6.08 -13.31
N LEU A 294 4.74 -5.94 -12.18
CA LEU A 294 3.59 -5.04 -12.05
C LEU A 294 4.00 -3.58 -12.23
N THR A 295 5.16 -3.18 -11.70
CA THR A 295 5.69 -1.81 -11.92
C THR A 295 5.90 -1.55 -13.40
N LYS A 296 6.51 -2.50 -14.14
CA LYS A 296 6.69 -2.37 -15.59
C LYS A 296 5.34 -2.29 -16.30
N LEU A 297 4.40 -3.16 -15.98
CA LEU A 297 3.06 -3.17 -16.57
C LEU A 297 2.33 -1.83 -16.36
N VAL A 298 2.33 -1.31 -15.13
CA VAL A 298 1.69 -0.02 -14.82
C VAL A 298 2.39 1.15 -15.53
N LEU A 299 3.72 1.10 -15.66
CA LEU A 299 4.44 2.09 -16.47
C LEU A 299 4.07 2.03 -17.95
N PHE A 300 3.90 0.83 -18.52
CA PHE A 300 3.40 0.70 -19.89
C PHE A 300 1.98 1.26 -20.01
N MET A 301 1.09 0.95 -19.06
CA MET A 301 -0.25 1.54 -19.06
C MET A 301 -0.21 3.07 -18.98
N SER A 302 0.67 3.64 -18.13
CA SER A 302 0.87 5.09 -18.05
C SER A 302 1.43 5.70 -19.34
N LEU A 303 2.32 4.98 -20.04
CA LEU A 303 2.87 5.41 -21.32
C LEU A 303 1.81 5.41 -22.42
N LEU A 304 0.94 4.40 -22.44
CA LEU A 304 -0.21 4.34 -23.34
C LEU A 304 -1.22 5.44 -23.00
N ASP A 305 -1.54 5.65 -21.73
CA ASP A 305 -2.39 6.75 -21.27
C ASP A 305 -1.90 8.10 -21.81
N ASP A 306 -0.60 8.41 -21.63
CA ASP A 306 0.01 9.65 -22.14
C ASP A 306 0.02 9.73 -23.68
N LEU A 307 0.13 8.58 -24.36
CA LEU A 307 0.04 8.53 -25.81
C LEU A 307 -1.34 8.97 -26.30
N TYR A 308 -2.41 8.43 -25.71
CA TYR A 308 -3.78 8.74 -26.14
C TYR A 308 -4.25 10.13 -25.68
N ASP A 309 -3.88 10.55 -24.47
CA ASP A 309 -4.41 11.78 -23.87
C ASP A 309 -3.58 13.04 -24.17
N ASN A 310 -2.32 12.89 -24.56
CA ASN A 310 -1.39 14.02 -24.65
C ASN A 310 -0.54 14.08 -25.93
N TYR A 311 -0.52 13.04 -26.76
CA TYR A 311 0.41 13.01 -27.90
C TYR A 311 -0.19 12.62 -29.24
N SER A 312 -0.88 11.48 -29.34
CA SER A 312 -1.33 10.94 -30.62
C SER A 312 -2.55 11.68 -31.18
N THR A 313 -2.63 11.73 -32.50
CA THR A 313 -3.86 12.12 -33.20
C THR A 313 -4.87 10.97 -33.17
N THR A 314 -6.17 11.27 -33.32
CA THR A 314 -7.21 10.23 -33.36
C THR A 314 -6.94 9.15 -34.43
N GLU A 315 -6.36 9.52 -35.56
CA GLU A 315 -5.98 8.57 -36.61
C GLU A 315 -4.87 7.62 -36.14
N GLU A 316 -3.78 8.15 -35.57
CA GLU A 316 -2.70 7.34 -35.01
C GLU A 316 -3.19 6.45 -33.86
N SER A 317 -4.03 6.98 -32.96
CA SER A 317 -4.64 6.22 -31.87
C SER A 317 -5.46 5.04 -32.38
N ASN A 318 -6.25 5.23 -33.44
CA ASN A 318 -7.07 4.18 -34.05
C ASN A 318 -6.21 3.08 -34.70
N ILE A 319 -5.15 3.47 -35.41
CA ILE A 319 -4.20 2.52 -36.00
C ILE A 319 -3.50 1.72 -34.91
N PHE A 320 -3.02 2.38 -33.85
CA PHE A 320 -2.38 1.72 -32.72
C PHE A 320 -3.33 0.80 -31.96
N THR A 321 -4.58 1.22 -31.71
CA THR A 321 -5.63 0.38 -31.12
C THR A 321 -5.86 -0.89 -31.95
N ALA A 322 -6.01 -0.74 -33.27
CA ALA A 322 -6.23 -1.87 -34.15
C ALA A 322 -5.03 -2.83 -34.20
N ALA A 323 -3.80 -2.30 -34.14
CA ALA A 323 -2.59 -3.10 -34.04
C ALA A 323 -2.57 -3.92 -32.73
N MET A 324 -2.81 -3.28 -31.59
CA MET A 324 -2.88 -3.93 -30.27
C MET A 324 -3.97 -4.99 -30.20
N GLN A 325 -5.15 -4.76 -30.78
CA GLN A 325 -6.24 -5.73 -30.81
C GLN A 325 -5.94 -6.96 -31.67
N ARG A 326 -5.21 -6.77 -32.77
CA ARG A 326 -4.85 -7.86 -33.69
C ARG A 326 -3.65 -8.66 -33.22
N TRP A 327 -2.78 -8.05 -32.39
CA TRP A 327 -1.50 -8.62 -31.97
C TRP A 327 -0.65 -9.10 -33.16
N ASP A 328 -0.74 -8.39 -34.29
CA ASP A 328 -0.10 -8.77 -35.56
C ASP A 328 1.08 -7.86 -35.86
N ALA A 329 2.28 -8.45 -35.90
CA ALA A 329 3.53 -7.78 -36.20
C ALA A 329 3.53 -7.05 -37.55
N HIS A 330 2.73 -7.47 -38.54
CA HIS A 330 2.66 -6.81 -39.84
C HIS A 330 1.95 -5.45 -39.78
N VAL A 331 1.02 -5.26 -38.84
CA VAL A 331 0.35 -3.96 -38.63
C VAL A 331 1.29 -2.98 -37.92
N VAL A 332 2.21 -3.50 -37.09
CA VAL A 332 3.26 -2.72 -36.42
C VAL A 332 4.18 -2.03 -37.43
N GLU A 333 4.41 -2.63 -38.60
CA GLU A 333 5.24 -2.01 -39.64
C GLU A 333 4.67 -0.70 -40.19
N GLN A 334 3.36 -0.46 -40.02
CA GLN A 334 2.68 0.76 -40.46
C GLN A 334 2.71 1.87 -39.41
N LEU A 335 3.14 1.57 -38.18
CA LEU A 335 3.21 2.54 -37.09
C LEU A 335 4.40 3.51 -37.25
N PRO A 336 4.30 4.75 -36.76
CA PRO A 336 5.44 5.61 -36.51
C PRO A 336 6.55 4.92 -35.70
N ALA A 337 7.82 5.27 -35.94
CA ALA A 337 8.98 4.61 -35.31
C ALA A 337 8.92 4.56 -33.77
N TYR A 338 8.42 5.62 -33.13
CA TYR A 338 8.25 5.66 -31.68
C TYR A 338 7.19 4.66 -31.17
N LEU A 339 6.09 4.47 -31.92
CA LEU A 339 5.05 3.48 -31.60
C LEU A 339 5.50 2.04 -31.85
N LYS A 340 6.35 1.81 -32.86
CA LYS A 340 6.99 0.50 -33.07
C LYS A 340 7.85 0.10 -31.88
N ALA A 341 8.68 1.02 -31.40
CA ALA A 341 9.54 0.79 -30.25
C ALA A 341 8.69 0.47 -29.00
N ILE A 342 7.62 1.23 -28.75
CA ILE A 342 6.71 0.95 -27.63
C ILE A 342 6.05 -0.43 -27.77
N HIS A 343 5.51 -0.76 -28.95
CA HIS A 343 4.86 -2.05 -29.20
C HIS A 343 5.83 -3.24 -29.06
N GLN A 344 7.11 -3.11 -29.43
CA GLN A 344 8.09 -4.20 -29.28
C GLN A 344 8.44 -4.53 -27.83
N HIS A 345 8.20 -3.58 -26.92
CA HIS A 345 8.41 -3.72 -25.48
C HIS A 345 7.11 -4.07 -24.72
N THR A 346 5.96 -4.06 -25.42
CA THR A 346 4.64 -4.47 -24.89
C THR A 346 4.45 -5.97 -25.12
#